data_AF-A0A2G9Q033-F1
#
_entry.id   AF-A0A2G9Q033-F1
#
_cell.length_a   1.000
_cell.length_b   1.000
_cell.length_c   1.000
_cell.angle_alpha   90.00
_cell.angle_beta   90.00
_cell.angle_gamma   90.00
#
_symmetry.space_group_name_H-M   'P 1'
#
loop_
_entity.id
_entity.type
_entity.pdbx_description
1 polymer ?
#
loop_
_entity_poly.entity_id
_entity_poly.type
_entity_poly.pdbx_seq_one_letter_code
_entity_poly.pdbx_strand_id
1 'polypeptide(L)' 'MTPEMIAVLEAAIELEQKEHEMYCKLLEMAETQNCKTFFKELSVEELKHEELLKECVRTGKDMDDVKKEKYRD' A
#
# COMPACT_ATOMS: atom_id res chain seq x y z
N MET A 1 4.12 -16.74 11.25
CA MET A 1 2.80 -16.17 10.91
C MET A 1 1.77 -17.30 10.85
N THR A 2 0.59 -17.15 11.44
CA THR A 2 -0.47 -18.19 11.37
C THR A 2 -1.29 -18.03 10.08
N PRO A 3 -2.03 -19.06 9.63
CA PRO A 3 -2.94 -18.94 8.48
C PRO A 3 -3.94 -17.79 8.61
N GLU A 4 -4.46 -17.55 9.83
CA GLU A 4 -5.38 -16.45 10.10
C GLU A 4 -4.71 -15.09 9.92
N MET A 5 -3.45 -14.95 10.36
CA MET A 5 -2.68 -13.71 10.15
C MET A 5 -2.39 -13.48 8.66
N ILE A 6 -2.12 -14.54 7.90
CA ILE A 6 -1.90 -14.44 6.44
C ILE A 6 -3.19 -13.94 5.76
N ALA A 7 -4.35 -14.50 6.10
CA ALA A 7 -5.62 -14.07 5.53
C ALA A 7 -5.95 -12.59 5.82
N VAL A 8 -5.58 -12.10 7.00
CA VAL A 8 -5.73 -10.67 7.34
C VAL A 8 -4.81 -9.79 6.48
N LEU A 9 -3.58 -10.22 6.23
CA LEU A 9 -2.65 -9.49 5.37
C LEU A 9 -3.08 -9.52 3.90
N GLU A 10 -3.63 -10.63 3.41
CA GLU A 10 -4.19 -10.74 2.06
C GLU A 10 -5.38 -9.78 1.88
N ALA A 11 -6.28 -9.72 2.88
CA ALA A 11 -7.38 -8.77 2.87
C ALA A 11 -6.90 -7.31 2.89
N ALA A 12 -5.82 -7.01 3.63
CA ALA A 12 -5.19 -5.69 3.61
C ALA A 12 -4.60 -5.37 2.23
N ILE A 13 -3.89 -6.31 1.58
CA ILE A 13 -3.34 -6.14 0.22
C ILE A 13 -4.46 -5.82 -0.78
N GLU A 14 -5.60 -6.51 -0.70
CA GLU A 14 -6.75 -6.21 -1.55
C GLU A 14 -7.34 -4.82 -1.29
N LEU A 15 -7.27 -4.33 -0.05
CA LEU A 15 -7.73 -2.99 0.29
C LEU A 15 -6.82 -1.93 -0.34
N GLU A 16 -5.50 -2.07 -0.20
CA GLU A 16 -4.52 -1.15 -0.80
C GLU A 16 -4.70 -1.06 -2.33
N GLN A 17 -4.96 -2.19 -3.00
CA GLN A 17 -5.22 -2.21 -4.44
C GLN A 17 -6.51 -1.45 -4.81
N LYS A 18 -7.58 -1.61 -4.03
CA LYS A 18 -8.84 -0.87 -4.24
C LYS A 18 -8.66 0.63 -4.00
N GLU A 19 -7.90 1.01 -2.98
CA GLU A 19 -7.61 2.40 -2.65
C GLU A 19 -6.72 3.05 -3.73
N HIS A 20 -5.69 2.34 -4.20
CA HIS A 20 -4.89 2.75 -5.36
C HIS A 20 -5.77 3.04 -6.59
N GLU A 21 -6.67 2.11 -6.95
CA GLU A 21 -7.61 2.30 -8.06
C GLU A 21 -8.56 3.48 -7.81
N MET A 22 -9.03 3.66 -6.58
CA MET A 22 -9.89 4.79 -6.20
C MET A 22 -9.15 6.11 -6.42
N TYR A 23 -7.91 6.23 -5.94
CA TYR A 23 -7.12 7.45 -6.10
C TYR A 23 -6.76 7.72 -7.56
N CYS A 24 -6.51 6.69 -8.36
CA CYS A 24 -6.35 6.84 -9.81
C CYS A 24 -7.61 7.40 -10.48
N LYS A 25 -8.81 6.90 -10.12
CA LYS A 25 -10.08 7.46 -10.62
C LYS A 25 -10.30 8.90 -10.18
N LEU A 26 -9.99 9.22 -8.91
CA LEU A 26 -10.09 10.59 -8.40
C LEU A 26 -9.09 11.54 -9.07
N LEU A 27 -7.89 11.07 -9.40
CA LEU A 27 -6.89 11.81 -10.18
C LEU A 27 -7.42 12.16 -11.58
N GLU A 28 -8.09 11.22 -12.25
CA GLU A 28 -8.71 11.45 -13.57
C GLU A 28 -9.85 12.48 -13.50
N MET A 29 -10.63 12.47 -12.41
CA MET A 29 -11.75 13.38 -12.20
C MET A 29 -11.34 14.75 -11.66
N ALA A 30 -10.11 14.92 -11.16
CA ALA A 30 -9.67 16.15 -10.53
C ALA A 30 -9.52 17.29 -11.54
N GLU A 31 -10.14 18.43 -11.25
CA GLU A 31 -10.12 19.61 -12.13
C GLU A 31 -8.89 20.50 -11.89
N THR A 32 -8.37 20.53 -10.66
CA THR A 32 -7.25 21.40 -10.28
C THR A 32 -5.94 20.63 -10.21
N GLN A 33 -4.84 21.32 -10.52
CA GLN A 33 -3.52 20.72 -10.45
C GLN A 33 -3.16 20.26 -9.03
N ASN A 34 -3.61 20.99 -8.00
CA ASN A 34 -3.36 20.62 -6.61
C ASN A 34 -4.05 19.29 -6.25
N CYS A 35 -5.32 19.13 -6.63
CA CYS A 35 -6.04 17.86 -6.42
C CYS A 35 -5.39 16.70 -7.20
N LYS A 36 -4.95 16.95 -8.44
CA LYS A 36 -4.23 15.92 -9.22
C LYS A 36 -2.94 15.50 -8.54
N THR A 37 -2.13 16.46 -8.09
CA THR A 37 -0.89 16.13 -7.37
C THR A 37 -1.18 15.32 -6.12
N PHE A 38 -2.18 15.73 -5.33
CA PHE A 38 -2.55 15.04 -4.09
C PHE A 38 -3.03 13.60 -4.33
N PHE A 39 -3.97 13.37 -5.25
CA PHE A 39 -4.44 12.01 -5.53
C PHE A 39 -3.37 11.12 -6.16
N LYS A 40 -2.45 11.70 -6.94
CA LYS A 40 -1.30 10.97 -7.46
C LYS A 40 -0.34 10.56 -6.34
N GLU A 41 -0.10 11.42 -5.36
CA GLU A 41 0.75 11.09 -4.21
C GLU A 41 0.13 9.96 -3.38
N LEU A 42 -1.17 10.02 -3.10
CA LEU A 42 -1.88 8.96 -2.40
C LEU A 42 -1.87 7.63 -3.17
N SER A 43 -2.16 7.64 -4.47
CA SER A 43 -2.13 6.40 -5.26
C SER A 43 -0.75 5.74 -5.28
N VAL A 44 0.33 6.52 -5.25
CA VAL A 44 1.70 6.00 -5.15
C VAL A 44 1.99 5.47 -3.75
N GLU A 45 1.44 6.07 -2.69
CA GLU A 45 1.65 5.60 -1.32
C GLU A 45 1.01 4.22 -1.10
N GLU A 46 -0.20 3.97 -1.60
CA GLU A 46 -0.85 2.66 -1.45
C GLU A 46 -0.06 1.53 -2.14
N LEU A 47 0.65 1.82 -3.24
CA LEU A 47 1.56 0.83 -3.85
C LEU A 47 2.73 0.47 -2.94
N LYS A 48 3.23 1.43 -2.13
CA LYS A 48 4.29 1.14 -1.15
C LYS A 48 3.74 0.31 0.01
N HIS A 49 2.51 0.58 0.45
CA HIS A 49 1.84 -0.22 1.47
C HIS A 49 1.61 -1.65 0.98
N GLU A 50 1.10 -1.82 -0.25
CA GLU A 50 0.91 -3.12 -0.90
C GLU A 50 2.22 -3.92 -0.94
N GLU A 51 3.32 -3.29 -1.37
CA GLU A 51 4.64 -3.92 -1.42
C GLU A 51 5.13 -4.34 -0.03
N LEU A 52 4.94 -3.49 0.99
CA LEU A 52 5.31 -3.79 2.37
C LEU A 52 4.54 -5.00 2.91
N LEU A 53 3.22 -5.04 2.69
CA LEU A 53 2.35 -6.13 3.12
C LEU A 53 2.74 -7.45 2.44
N LYS A 54 2.98 -7.42 1.12
CA LYS A 54 3.47 -8.58 0.36
C LYS A 54 4.79 -9.10 0.91
N GLU A 55 5.69 -8.20 1.33
CA GLU A 55 6.96 -8.58 1.94
C GLU A 55 6.78 -9.22 3.32
N CYS A 56 5.83 -8.73 4.13
CA CYS A 56 5.47 -9.35 5.41
C CYS A 56 4.97 -10.79 5.19
N VAL A 57 4.08 -11.01 4.22
CA VAL A 57 3.59 -12.35 3.86
C VAL A 57 4.75 -13.25 3.41
N ARG A 58 5.64 -12.74 2.56
CA ARG A 58 6.78 -13.49 2.00
C ARG A 58 7.80 -13.90 3.06
N THR A 59 8.11 -13.01 4.00
CA THR A 59 9.17 -13.22 5.00
C THR A 59 8.66 -13.77 6.32
N GLY A 60 7.36 -13.67 6.57
CA GLY A 60 6.75 -13.98 7.86
C GLY A 60 7.14 -12.99 8.97
N LYS A 61 7.76 -11.85 8.64
CA LYS A 61 8.14 -10.78 9.55
C LYS A 61 7.00 -9.78 9.74
N ASP A 62 7.07 -9.00 10.82
CA ASP A 62 6.20 -7.85 10.99
C ASP A 62 6.65 -6.64 10.16
N MET A 63 5.79 -5.63 10.06
CA MET A 63 6.05 -4.43 9.28
C MET A 63 7.24 -3.62 9.77
N ASP A 64 7.49 -3.58 11.08
CA ASP A 64 8.56 -2.78 11.66
C ASP A 64 9.92 -3.36 11.27
N ASP A 65 10.02 -4.69 11.28
CA ASP A 65 11.22 -5.41 10.85
C ASP A 65 11.45 -5.23 9.34
N VAL A 66 10.41 -5.32 8.51
CA VAL A 66 10.55 -5.09 7.07
C VAL A 66 10.95 -3.64 6.77
N LYS A 67 10.37 -2.64 7.46
CA LYS A 67 10.74 -1.22 7.29
C LYS A 67 12.19 -0.95 7.67
N LYS A 68 12.68 -1.52 8.77
CA LYS A 68 14.08 -1.36 9.22
C LYS A 68 15.10 -1.98 8.26
N GLU A 69 14.72 -2.96 7.47
CA GLU A 69 15.60 -3.56 6.46
C GLU A 69 15.56 -2.77 5.14
N LYS A 70 14.40 -2.24 4.76
CA LYS A 70 14.22 -1.49 3.51
C LYS A 70 14.75 -0.05 3.57
N TYR A 71 14.73 0.58 4.74
CA TYR A 71 15.17 1.97 4.95
C TYR A 71 16.39 2.07 5.86
N ARG A 72 17.25 1.05 5.87
CA ARG A 72 18.52 1.11 6.59
C ARG A 72 19.48 2.01 5.79
N ASP A 73 19.59 3.27 6.21
CA ASP A 73 20.70 4.16 5.83
C ASP A 73 22.06 3.61 6.31
#